data_AF-A7RH73-F1
#
_entry.id   AF-A7RH73-F1
#
_cell.length_a   1.000
_cell.length_b   1.000
_cell.length_c   1.000
_cell.angle_alpha   90.00
_cell.angle_beta   90.00
_cell.angle_gamma   90.00
#
_symmetry.space_group_name_H-M   'P 1'
#
loop_
_entity.id
_entity.type
_entity.pdbx_description
1 polymer ?
#
loop_
_entity_poly.entity_id
_entity_poly.type
_entity_poly.pdbx_seq_one_letter_code
_entity_poly.pdbx_strand_id
1 'polypeptide(L)'
;MMRYTALTLLVVCFGIVHSRPHNDEECVDKEAKCKSVLGTRADEMCLKYNSIMRESCRKSCGFCNCVDKESKEYCDNLVKGYACIYDKDMMWKDCKSRCSFCDKPNV
;
A
#
# COMPACT_ATOMS: atom_id res chain seq x y z
N MET A 1 -36.04 47.22 -12.36
CA MET A 1 -36.75 45.97 -12.01
C MET A 1 -35.81 44.81 -12.35
N MET A 2 -34.88 44.42 -11.49
CA MET A 2 -35.02 43.47 -10.37
C MET A 2 -35.90 42.25 -10.70
N ARG A 3 -35.26 41.07 -10.83
CA ARG A 3 -35.52 39.83 -10.04
C ARG A 3 -34.81 38.60 -10.65
N TYR A 4 -33.61 38.28 -10.16
CA TYR A 4 -33.11 36.90 -10.06
C TYR A 4 -32.31 36.79 -8.76
N THR A 5 -33.00 36.96 -7.64
CA THR A 5 -32.51 36.61 -6.30
C THR A 5 -33.16 35.28 -5.91
N ALA A 6 -32.37 34.34 -5.39
CA ALA A 6 -32.77 33.09 -4.71
C ALA A 6 -32.68 31.74 -5.48
N LEU A 7 -31.54 31.43 -6.09
CA LEU A 7 -31.10 30.02 -6.21
C LEU A 7 -29.56 29.89 -6.22
N THR A 8 -28.91 30.69 -5.38
CA THR A 8 -27.69 30.27 -4.71
C THR A 8 -27.99 29.06 -3.83
N LEU A 9 -26.99 28.18 -3.64
CA LEU A 9 -26.90 27.13 -2.61
C LEU A 9 -27.52 25.77 -2.99
N LEU A 10 -26.71 24.82 -3.51
CA LEU A 10 -26.61 23.46 -2.94
C LEU A 10 -25.87 22.42 -3.78
N VAL A 11 -25.45 22.68 -5.03
CA VAL A 11 -24.75 21.62 -5.78
C VAL A 11 -23.24 21.74 -5.62
N VAL A 12 -22.83 21.40 -4.40
CA VAL A 12 -21.64 20.60 -4.10
C VAL A 12 -20.30 21.36 -4.07
N CYS A 13 -20.11 22.07 -2.97
CA CYS A 13 -18.82 22.22 -2.28
C CYS A 13 -18.27 20.88 -1.73
N PHE A 14 -18.49 19.74 -2.40
CA PHE A 14 -17.77 18.51 -2.06
C PHE A 14 -16.63 18.35 -3.03
N GLY A 15 -15.45 18.35 -2.45
CA GLY A 15 -14.16 18.34 -3.10
C GLY A 15 -14.13 17.51 -4.36
N ILE A 16 -13.44 18.05 -5.34
CA ILE A 16 -12.61 17.24 -6.24
C ILE A 16 -11.56 16.59 -5.32
N VAL A 17 -11.99 15.59 -4.55
CA VAL A 17 -11.12 14.52 -4.08
C VAL A 17 -10.70 13.89 -5.39
N HIS A 18 -9.54 14.33 -5.89
CA HIS A 18 -8.75 13.53 -6.80
C HIS A 18 -8.45 12.24 -6.05
N SER A 19 -9.40 11.30 -6.09
CA SER A 19 -9.17 9.91 -5.77
C SER A 19 -8.08 9.48 -6.73
N ARG A 20 -6.84 9.53 -6.25
CA ARG A 20 -5.67 9.01 -6.96
C ARG A 20 -6.08 7.63 -7.47
N PRO A 21 -5.81 7.29 -8.73
CA PRO A 21 -5.95 5.91 -9.16
C PRO A 21 -4.99 5.12 -8.28
N HIS A 22 -5.54 4.42 -7.30
CA HIS A 22 -4.85 3.36 -6.60
C HIS A 22 -4.71 2.31 -7.69
N ASN A 23 -3.56 2.33 -8.37
CA ASN A 23 -3.19 1.28 -9.29
C ASN A 23 -3.11 0.04 -8.41
N ASP A 24 -4.21 -0.70 -8.35
CA ASP A 24 -4.23 -2.12 -8.07
C ASP A 24 -3.41 -2.77 -9.18
N GLU A 25 -2.07 -2.60 -9.12
CA GLU A 25 -1.14 -3.41 -9.88
C GLU A 25 -1.51 -4.85 -9.51
N GLU A 26 -2.09 -5.54 -10.50
CA GLU A 26 -2.49 -6.93 -10.43
C GLU A 26 -1.38 -7.69 -9.68
N CYS A 27 -1.73 -8.39 -8.60
CA CYS A 27 -0.71 -9.04 -7.80
C CYS A 27 -0.12 -10.24 -8.55
N VAL A 28 0.95 -9.96 -9.28
CA VAL A 28 1.71 -10.93 -10.06
C VAL A 28 3.18 -10.86 -9.65
N ASP A 29 3.87 -11.97 -9.84
CA ASP A 29 5.33 -11.96 -9.79
C ASP A 29 5.84 -11.28 -11.06
N LYS A 30 6.73 -10.30 -10.91
CA LYS A 30 7.42 -9.67 -12.03
C LYS A 30 8.45 -10.63 -12.65
N GLU A 31 9.05 -11.48 -11.81
CA GLU A 31 10.05 -12.45 -12.23
C GLU A 31 9.43 -13.84 -12.42
N ALA A 32 9.54 -14.40 -13.63
CA ALA A 32 9.01 -15.74 -13.94
C ALA A 32 9.64 -16.85 -13.07
N LYS A 33 10.82 -16.60 -12.50
CA LYS A 33 11.57 -17.57 -11.69
C LYS A 33 11.22 -17.54 -10.21
N CYS A 34 10.33 -16.67 -9.71
CA CYS A 34 10.00 -16.61 -8.29
C CYS A 34 9.64 -17.98 -7.71
N LYS A 35 8.75 -18.72 -8.37
CA LYS A 35 8.36 -20.08 -7.94
C LYS A 35 9.52 -21.09 -7.97
N SER A 36 10.44 -20.96 -8.94
CA SER A 36 11.59 -21.86 -9.10
C SER A 36 12.76 -21.52 -8.17
N VAL A 37 12.97 -20.25 -7.83
CA VAL A 37 14.05 -19.76 -6.96
C VAL A 37 13.68 -19.97 -5.49
N LEU A 38 12.40 -19.79 -5.17
CA LEU A 38 11.90 -19.97 -3.80
C LEU A 38 11.83 -21.45 -3.43
N GLY A 39 11.42 -22.33 -4.35
CA GLY A 39 11.39 -23.78 -4.12
C GLY A 39 10.69 -24.13 -2.80
N THR A 40 11.34 -24.97 -1.97
CA THR A 40 10.86 -25.31 -0.62
C THR A 40 11.32 -24.32 0.46
N ARG A 41 12.15 -23.32 0.12
CA ARG A 41 12.68 -22.31 1.04
C ARG A 41 12.05 -20.94 0.80
N ALA A 42 10.80 -20.94 0.33
CA ALA A 42 10.09 -19.71 0.00
C ALA A 42 10.08 -18.76 1.20
N ASP A 43 9.68 -19.24 2.37
CA ASP A 43 9.58 -18.42 3.58
C ASP A 43 10.94 -17.81 3.97
N GLU A 44 12.01 -18.60 3.97
CA GLU A 44 13.35 -18.11 4.32
C GLU A 44 13.83 -17.04 3.33
N MET A 45 13.60 -17.25 2.03
CA MET A 45 14.04 -16.32 0.99
C MET A 45 13.19 -15.05 0.96
N CYS A 46 11.88 -15.16 1.17
CA CYS A 46 10.95 -14.03 1.29
C CYS A 46 11.21 -13.20 2.55
N LEU A 47 11.71 -13.81 3.63
CA LEU A 47 12.17 -13.11 4.83
C LEU A 47 13.54 -12.45 4.63
N LYS A 48 14.51 -13.22 4.11
CA LYS A 48 15.91 -12.78 3.98
C LYS A 48 16.08 -11.68 2.92
N TYR A 49 15.36 -11.78 1.81
CA TYR A 49 15.42 -10.83 0.69
C TYR A 49 14.11 -10.06 0.53
N ASN A 50 13.48 -9.75 1.65
CA ASN A 50 12.13 -9.20 1.71
C ASN A 50 11.88 -7.99 0.80
N SER A 51 12.79 -7.00 0.78
CA SER A 51 12.67 -5.84 -0.10
C SER A 51 12.61 -6.23 -1.59
N ILE A 52 13.54 -7.07 -2.04
CA ILE A 52 13.63 -7.52 -3.43
C ILE A 52 12.42 -8.42 -3.79
N MET A 53 12.03 -9.29 -2.85
CA MET A 53 10.92 -10.21 -3.02
C MET A 53 9.56 -9.50 -3.03
N ARG A 54 9.39 -8.42 -2.27
CA ARG A 54 8.21 -7.55 -2.35
C ARG A 54 8.11 -6.76 -3.64
N GLU A 55 9.20 -6.57 -4.36
CA GLU A 55 9.14 -5.92 -5.67
C GLU A 55 8.91 -6.94 -6.79
N SER A 56 9.59 -8.08 -6.71
CA SER A 56 9.71 -9.02 -7.82
C SER A 56 8.82 -10.26 -7.69
N CYS A 57 8.56 -10.71 -6.46
CA CYS A 57 7.94 -12.00 -6.14
C CYS A 57 6.75 -11.87 -5.17
N ARG A 58 5.96 -10.79 -5.29
CA ARG A 58 4.86 -10.48 -4.36
C ARG A 58 3.86 -11.62 -4.22
N LYS A 59 3.52 -12.28 -5.32
CA LYS A 59 2.53 -13.34 -5.32
C LYS A 59 3.10 -14.61 -4.70
N SER A 60 4.28 -15.03 -5.15
CA SER A 60 4.93 -16.22 -4.62
C SER A 60 5.31 -16.10 -3.15
N CYS A 61 5.59 -14.89 -2.65
CA CYS A 61 5.90 -14.63 -1.24
C CYS A 61 4.68 -14.24 -0.38
N GLY A 62 3.46 -14.22 -0.93
CA GLY A 62 2.26 -13.85 -0.18
C GLY A 62 2.15 -12.35 0.19
N PHE A 63 2.96 -11.49 -0.42
CA PHE A 63 2.96 -10.05 -0.21
C PHE A 63 1.92 -9.30 -1.04
N CYS A 64 0.99 -9.98 -1.71
CA CYS A 64 -0.08 -9.34 -2.48
C CYS A 64 -0.87 -8.32 -1.67
N ASN A 65 -1.14 -8.66 -0.42
CA ASN A 65 -1.88 -7.81 0.51
C ASN A 65 -0.95 -6.86 1.26
N CYS A 66 0.32 -6.74 0.88
CA CYS A 66 1.31 -5.86 1.48
C CYS A 66 1.52 -4.59 0.67
N VAL A 67 0.45 -3.82 0.51
CA VAL A 67 0.48 -2.51 -0.14
C VAL A 67 0.05 -1.45 0.85
N ASP A 68 0.66 -0.27 0.74
CA ASP A 68 0.22 0.91 1.48
C ASP A 68 -1.10 1.41 0.86
N LYS A 69 -2.03 1.80 1.71
CA LYS A 69 -3.26 2.46 1.27
C LYS A 69 -2.96 3.90 0.87
N GLU A 70 -2.06 4.55 1.60
CA GLU A 70 -1.65 5.92 1.38
C GLU A 70 -0.45 6.04 0.45
N SER A 71 -0.15 7.26 0.00
CA SER A 71 0.99 7.51 -0.89
C SER A 71 2.34 7.20 -0.24
N LYS A 72 3.32 6.81 -1.06
CA LYS A 72 4.71 6.58 -0.65
C LYS A 72 5.27 7.74 0.19
N GLU A 73 5.12 8.98 -0.26
CA GLU A 73 5.64 10.16 0.45
C GLU A 73 5.04 10.31 1.85
N TYR A 74 3.72 10.11 1.98
CA TYR A 74 3.02 10.14 3.27
C TYR A 74 3.58 9.08 4.22
N CYS A 75 3.63 7.82 3.79
CA CYS A 75 4.12 6.73 4.62
C CYS A 75 5.63 6.88 4.94
N ASP A 76 6.45 7.33 4.00
CA ASP A 76 7.89 7.58 4.21
C ASP A 76 8.11 8.67 5.28
N ASN A 77 7.27 9.71 5.31
CA ASN A 77 7.36 10.76 6.33
C ASN A 77 6.94 10.25 7.72
N LEU A 78 5.92 9.38 7.81
CA LEU A 78 5.51 8.76 9.07
C LEU A 78 6.58 7.81 9.62
N VAL A 79 7.23 7.02 8.76
CA VAL A 79 8.32 6.11 9.15
C VAL A 79 9.48 6.90 9.76
N LYS A 80 9.85 8.04 9.18
CA LYS A 80 10.89 8.94 9.74
C LYS A 80 10.52 9.46 11.13
N GLY A 81 9.23 9.61 11.41
CA GLY A 81 8.69 9.99 12.71
C GLY A 81 8.55 8.83 13.71
N TYR A 82 9.11 7.64 13.41
CA TYR A 82 8.99 6.44 14.24
C TYR A 82 7.55 5.91 14.40
N ALA A 83 6.62 6.28 13.51
CA ALA A 83 5.21 5.86 13.58
C ALA A 83 5.05 4.33 13.51
N CYS A 84 5.99 3.60 12.90
CA CYS A 84 6.01 2.14 12.91
C CYS A 84 6.09 1.52 14.32
N ILE A 85 6.56 2.28 15.30
CA ILE A 85 6.73 1.84 16.69
C ILE A 85 5.55 2.33 17.54
N TYR A 86 5.21 3.62 17.42
CA TYR A 86 4.25 4.27 18.32
C TYR A 86 2.80 4.25 17.80
N ASP A 87 2.59 4.26 16.49
CA ASP A 87 1.28 4.28 15.84
C ASP A 87 1.04 3.02 15.01
N LYS A 88 1.38 1.87 15.60
CA LYS A 88 1.40 0.56 14.92
C LYS A 88 0.08 0.21 14.22
N ASP A 89 -1.07 0.52 14.84
CA ASP A 89 -2.38 0.18 14.28
C ASP A 89 -2.70 0.99 13.02
N MET A 90 -2.46 2.30 13.06
CA MET A 90 -2.58 3.19 11.89
C MET A 90 -1.61 2.75 10.81
N MET A 91 -0.35 2.51 11.17
CA MET A 91 0.66 2.06 10.22
C MET A 91 0.33 0.69 9.63
N TRP A 92 -0.27 -0.24 10.38
CA TRP A 92 -0.74 -1.53 9.87
C TRP A 92 -1.89 -1.38 8.87
N LYS A 93 -2.75 -0.39 9.08
CA LYS A 93 -3.88 -0.14 8.20
C LYS A 93 -3.46 0.55 6.91
N ASP A 94 -2.64 1.59 7.02
CA ASP A 94 -2.44 2.56 5.95
C ASP A 94 -1.05 2.48 5.30
N CYS A 95 -0.03 2.02 6.03
CA CYS A 95 1.39 2.06 5.63
C CYS A 95 2.18 0.76 5.94
N LYS A 96 1.48 -0.38 5.93
CA LYS A 96 2.02 -1.68 6.42
C LYS A 96 3.26 -2.14 5.67
N SER A 97 3.39 -1.79 4.39
CA SER A 97 4.55 -2.19 3.61
C SER A 97 5.80 -1.46 4.10
N ARG A 98 5.70 -0.18 4.46
CA ARG A 98 6.87 0.60 4.92
C ARG A 98 7.36 0.22 6.30
N CYS A 99 6.48 -0.30 7.16
CA CYS A 99 6.84 -0.75 8.50
C CYS A 99 7.23 -2.22 8.58
N SER A 100 7.39 -2.89 7.43
CA SER A 100 7.73 -4.33 7.38
C SER A 100 6.79 -5.24 8.16
N PHE A 101 5.55 -4.80 8.29
CA PHE A 101 4.52 -5.54 9.00
C PHE A 101 4.05 -6.79 8.25
N CYS A 102 4.36 -6.86 6.97
CA CYS A 102 4.02 -7.99 6.12
C CYS A 102 5.09 -9.07 6.07
N ASP A 103 6.14 -8.99 6.88
CA ASP A 103 7.27 -9.93 6.80
C ASP A 103 6.86 -11.37 7.15
N LYS A 104 5.68 -11.59 7.72
CA LYS A 104 5.10 -12.93 7.82
C LYS A 104 4.22 -13.22 6.61
N PRO A 105 4.61 -14.15 5.71
CA PRO A 105 3.65 -14.72 4.78
C PRO A 105 2.51 -15.35 5.60
N ASN A 106 1.26 -15.10 5.19
CA ASN A 106 0.12 -15.86 5.70
C ASN A 106 0.29 -17.30 5.21
N VAL A 107 0.91 -18.15 6.03
CA VAL A 107 0.91 -19.61 5.88
C VAL A 107 -0.31 -20.17 6.58
#